data_AF-A0A8C7CP75-F1
#
_entry.id   AF-A0A8C7CP75-F1
#
_cell.length_a   1.000
_cell.length_b   1.000
_cell.length_c   1.000
_cell.angle_alpha   90.00
_cell.angle_beta   90.00
_cell.angle_gamma   90.00
#
_symmetry.space_group_name_H-M   'P 1'
#
loop_
_entity.id
_entity.type
_entity.pdbx_description
1 polymer ?
#
loop_
_entity_poly.entity_id
_entity_poly.type
_entity_poly.pdbx_seq_one_letter_code
_entity_poly.pdbx_strand_id
1 'polypeptide(L)'
;IISSRHSQKRTGHPSEPGSSLGFSLGSYRNWKGIAISLLVIMVILSLIGLAIVLLSKSKFLEVLSLSLFPISLSPSLSLTDEEIIFRSWDGDVFKANTQSNETDLLLKNTTFATFKASKFAVSPDLNFVLLGYDVKQVYRYSFLASYLIYNLHTREVQELNPPEVSDSVLQFASWGVRDQQLVYVFENNIYYQTDVKSSSWRLTSSGQEGVVFNGIADWLYEEEVLHSQVAHWWSPDGSRLAYLNLNDTLVPNMLLPRFTGTLYPRGQLYPYPKVGQVNPTVKLYVVTLDGGSQTTELRPPNSFEKSDYYITMVKWVTEEKIGVRWLNRAQNTSILTLCEVTMGACLKVSIVHWLHSFFLQNEEPLFSKDGNTFFLTMPIKHGGRGSFHHITMISDQFNGDEVNMRHLTSGSWEVSQILEYDEEADTLICQWLKVVMTSKTLGHTPVVFITTRKYDIPMSTEHTISNPYCTLIAVSDQFVLDWDSVLVSSDNVIVARLDGSGSGFLGQRVLHEVYQRLGTVEVQDQIAAVEYLSHGYSTVHFQHSAELVKLLSISNVNYTLQIFPDEGHNIYSVKSQRYLLNSVMTFFRECFLVEIPVAHPVSEDD
;
A
#
# COMPACT_ATOMS: atom_id res chain seq x y z
N ILE A 1 47.20 -3.42 -46.28
CA ILE A 1 48.44 -3.17 -47.07
C ILE A 1 49.12 -1.92 -46.49
N ILE A 2 50.45 -1.84 -46.63
CA ILE A 2 51.36 -0.97 -45.86
C ILE A 2 51.40 0.47 -46.40
N SER A 3 51.91 1.39 -45.57
CA SER A 3 52.64 2.61 -45.98
C SER A 3 51.84 3.91 -46.13
N SER A 4 52.41 5.10 -45.92
CA SER A 4 53.18 5.67 -44.81
C SER A 4 53.34 7.18 -45.09
N ARG A 5 53.54 7.93 -44.00
CA ARG A 5 54.48 9.07 -43.84
C ARG A 5 54.81 9.94 -45.06
N HIS A 6 54.71 11.26 -44.85
CA HIS A 6 55.94 12.06 -44.82
C HIS A 6 55.90 13.16 -43.77
N SER A 7 57.05 13.38 -43.13
CA SER A 7 57.33 14.47 -42.20
C SER A 7 58.71 15.03 -42.52
N GLN A 8 58.88 16.35 -42.42
CA GLN A 8 60.11 17.17 -42.29
C GLN A 8 59.75 18.62 -42.74
N LYS A 9 60.27 19.72 -42.18
CA LYS A 9 61.17 19.95 -41.03
C LYS A 9 61.07 21.43 -40.58
N ARG A 10 61.39 21.70 -39.30
CA ARG A 10 62.19 22.81 -38.71
C ARG A 10 62.60 24.02 -39.59
N THR A 11 62.78 25.27 -39.13
CA THR A 11 62.67 26.01 -37.83
C THR A 11 63.03 27.49 -38.11
N GLY A 12 62.53 28.48 -37.36
CA GLY A 12 63.10 29.84 -37.40
C GLY A 12 62.32 30.94 -36.65
N HIS A 13 62.89 31.44 -35.56
CA HIS A 13 62.54 32.66 -34.80
C HIS A 13 63.74 33.65 -34.94
N PRO A 14 63.74 34.92 -34.44
CA PRO A 14 62.72 35.69 -33.70
C PRO A 14 62.57 37.20 -34.13
N SER A 15 61.97 38.02 -33.23
CA SER A 15 62.20 39.46 -32.92
C SER A 15 61.70 40.63 -33.81
N GLU A 16 60.62 41.29 -33.34
CA GLU A 16 60.49 42.73 -32.92
C GLU A 16 60.98 43.91 -33.81
N PRO A 17 60.58 45.20 -33.52
CA PRO A 17 59.42 45.76 -32.79
C PRO A 17 58.71 46.91 -33.56
N GLY A 18 57.80 47.67 -32.93
CA GLY A 18 57.48 49.07 -33.33
C GLY A 18 55.99 49.45 -33.44
N SER A 19 55.63 50.64 -32.95
CA SER A 19 54.24 51.08 -32.70
C SER A 19 53.77 52.27 -33.55
N SER A 20 52.45 52.34 -33.78
CA SER A 20 51.61 53.54 -34.04
C SER A 20 51.94 54.41 -35.29
N LEU A 21 51.00 54.77 -36.16
CA LEU A 21 49.90 55.72 -35.94
C LEU A 21 48.99 55.75 -37.19
N GLY A 22 47.79 56.37 -37.13
CA GLY A 22 47.10 56.90 -38.32
C GLY A 22 45.73 56.31 -38.66
N PHE A 23 44.67 56.90 -38.10
CA PHE A 23 43.28 56.67 -38.52
C PHE A 23 42.94 57.56 -39.74
N SER A 24 42.17 57.06 -40.71
CA SER A 24 41.35 57.91 -41.58
C SER A 24 40.08 57.17 -42.01
N LEU A 25 38.95 57.87 -41.91
CA LEU A 25 37.60 57.34 -42.07
C LEU A 25 37.17 57.32 -43.55
N GLY A 26 36.33 56.35 -43.94
CA GLY A 26 35.86 56.30 -45.33
C GLY A 26 34.78 55.26 -45.66
N SER A 27 33.69 55.15 -44.88
CA SER A 27 32.48 54.46 -45.39
C SER A 27 31.18 54.95 -44.73
N TYR A 28 30.20 55.29 -45.56
CA TYR A 28 28.87 55.77 -45.16
C TYR A 28 28.05 54.61 -44.57
N ARG A 29 27.99 54.49 -43.24
CA ARG A 29 27.13 53.48 -42.58
C ARG A 29 25.66 53.85 -42.80
N ASN A 30 24.90 52.97 -43.47
CA ASN A 30 23.47 53.12 -43.67
C ASN A 30 22.69 52.87 -42.36
N TRP A 31 22.71 53.86 -41.46
CA TRP A 31 22.01 53.83 -40.16
C TRP A 31 20.52 53.51 -40.29
N LYS A 32 19.85 53.93 -41.37
CA LYS A 32 18.46 53.57 -41.66
C LYS A 32 18.26 52.07 -41.87
N GLY A 33 19.18 51.41 -42.59
CA GLY A 33 19.14 49.95 -42.77
C GLY A 33 19.38 49.21 -41.45
N ILE A 34 20.36 49.65 -40.67
CA ILE A 34 20.68 49.07 -39.35
C ILE A 34 19.49 49.20 -38.39
N ALA A 35 18.82 50.36 -38.35
CA ALA A 35 17.63 50.57 -37.53
C ALA A 35 16.45 49.67 -37.94
N ILE A 36 16.21 49.51 -39.24
CA ILE A 36 15.17 48.59 -39.75
C ILE A 36 15.50 47.14 -39.40
N SER A 37 16.76 46.69 -39.57
CA SER A 37 17.19 45.34 -39.19
C SER A 37 17.01 45.07 -37.68
N LEU A 38 17.37 46.03 -36.82
CA LEU A 38 17.16 45.90 -35.36
C LEU A 38 15.67 45.83 -34.99
N LEU A 39 14.82 46.63 -35.64
CA LEU A 39 13.38 46.58 -35.40
C LEU A 39 12.77 45.23 -35.84
N VAL A 40 13.19 44.70 -36.99
CA VAL A 40 12.78 43.36 -37.45
C VAL A 40 13.25 42.27 -36.49
N ILE A 41 14.49 42.34 -35.98
CA ILE A 41 15.01 41.40 -34.99
C ILE A 41 14.17 41.45 -33.69
N MET A 42 13.82 42.64 -33.19
CA MET A 42 12.98 42.77 -31.99
C MET A 42 11.58 42.17 -32.18
N VAL A 43 10.95 42.37 -33.35
CA VAL A 43 9.65 41.76 -33.67
C VAL A 43 9.76 40.23 -33.73
N ILE A 44 10.81 39.70 -34.38
CA ILE A 44 11.05 38.24 -34.46
C ILE A 44 11.30 37.66 -33.06
N LEU A 45 12.12 38.30 -32.22
CA LEU A 45 12.35 37.85 -30.84
C LEU A 45 11.07 37.90 -29.99
N SER A 46 10.22 38.91 -30.17
CA SER A 46 8.92 38.98 -29.50
C SER A 46 7.98 37.86 -29.95
N LEU A 47 7.98 37.50 -31.23
CA LEU A 47 7.18 36.39 -31.77
C LEU A 47 7.70 35.03 -31.30
N ILE A 48 9.03 34.85 -31.23
CA ILE A 48 9.66 33.65 -30.66
C ILE A 48 9.32 33.53 -29.17
N GLY A 49 9.41 34.62 -28.40
CA GLY A 49 9.02 34.65 -26.99
C GLY A 49 7.55 34.30 -26.79
N LEU A 50 6.64 34.88 -27.58
CA LEU A 50 5.22 34.55 -27.56
C LEU A 50 4.97 33.09 -27.93
N ALA A 51 5.64 32.57 -28.95
CA ALA A 51 5.53 31.16 -29.36
C ALA A 51 6.03 30.21 -28.27
N ILE A 52 7.17 30.51 -27.62
CA ILE A 52 7.68 29.74 -26.47
C ILE A 52 6.68 29.76 -25.32
N VAL A 53 6.08 30.91 -24.99
CA VAL A 53 5.06 31.00 -23.94
C VAL A 53 3.80 30.20 -24.29
N LEU A 54 3.33 30.25 -25.54
CA LEU A 54 2.16 29.49 -26.00
C LEU A 54 2.41 27.98 -26.02
N LEU A 55 3.56 27.53 -26.56
CA LEU A 55 4.00 26.13 -26.55
C LEU A 55 4.31 25.61 -25.16
N SER A 56 4.85 26.47 -24.28
CA SER A 56 5.05 26.15 -22.86
C SER A 56 3.70 25.95 -22.18
N LYS A 57 2.72 26.85 -22.39
CA LYS A 57 1.40 26.69 -21.78
C LYS A 57 0.66 25.45 -22.26
N SER A 58 0.71 25.12 -23.56
CA SER A 58 0.04 23.92 -24.07
C SER A 58 0.71 22.65 -23.56
N LYS A 59 2.05 22.55 -23.64
CA LYS A 59 2.77 21.36 -23.15
C LYS A 59 2.75 21.22 -21.63
N PHE A 60 2.73 22.32 -20.88
CA PHE A 60 2.62 22.26 -19.41
C PHE A 60 1.21 21.82 -18.99
N LEU A 61 0.16 22.23 -19.72
CA LEU A 61 -1.20 21.70 -19.50
C LEU A 61 -1.34 20.24 -19.92
N GLU A 62 -0.82 19.84 -21.09
CA GLU A 62 -0.83 18.43 -21.52
C GLU A 62 -0.03 17.54 -20.56
N VAL A 63 1.16 17.96 -20.13
CA VAL A 63 1.97 17.20 -19.16
C VAL A 63 1.28 17.15 -17.80
N LEU A 64 0.70 18.25 -17.27
CA LEU A 64 -0.10 18.16 -16.04
C LEU A 64 -1.34 17.25 -16.21
N SER A 65 -1.96 17.20 -17.39
CA SER A 65 -3.12 16.32 -17.64
C SER A 65 -2.78 14.83 -17.77
N LEU A 66 -1.50 14.50 -18.02
CA LEU A 66 -1.01 13.13 -18.22
C LEU A 66 -0.12 12.60 -17.09
N SER A 67 0.32 13.43 -16.14
CA SER A 67 1.25 13.02 -15.06
C SER A 67 0.84 13.41 -13.64
N LEU A 68 -0.41 13.83 -13.43
CA LEU A 68 -0.96 14.04 -12.09
C LEU A 68 -2.02 13.01 -11.72
N PHE A 69 -1.81 12.46 -10.53
CA PHE A 69 -2.66 11.53 -9.76
C PHE A 69 -2.60 10.07 -10.22
N PRO A 70 -2.21 9.14 -9.33
CA PRO A 70 -2.58 7.75 -9.55
C PRO A 70 -4.09 7.68 -9.57
N ILE A 71 -4.66 6.99 -10.57
CA ILE A 71 -6.05 6.56 -10.51
C ILE A 71 -6.13 5.62 -9.32
N SER A 72 -6.60 6.12 -8.18
CA SER A 72 -6.98 5.26 -7.06
C SER A 72 -8.22 4.50 -7.50
N LEU A 73 -7.99 3.38 -8.18
CA LEU A 73 -8.96 2.32 -8.38
C LEU A 73 -9.49 1.99 -6.99
N SER A 74 -10.63 2.57 -6.66
CA SER A 74 -11.31 2.29 -5.41
C SER A 74 -11.69 0.81 -5.46
N PRO A 75 -11.58 0.04 -4.37
CA PRO A 75 -11.82 -1.41 -4.37
C PRO A 75 -13.30 -1.80 -4.59
N SER A 76 -14.10 -0.88 -5.12
CA SER A 76 -15.50 -0.98 -5.49
C SER A 76 -15.71 -0.95 -7.01
N LEU A 77 -14.75 -1.46 -7.80
CA LEU A 77 -15.02 -1.84 -9.18
C LEU A 77 -15.80 -3.15 -9.13
N SER A 78 -17.12 -3.07 -9.22
CA SER A 78 -17.93 -4.23 -9.60
C SER A 78 -17.68 -4.44 -11.10
N LEU A 79 -16.82 -5.41 -11.42
CA LEU A 79 -16.64 -5.93 -12.76
C LEU A 79 -17.68 -7.02 -12.98
N THR A 80 -18.73 -6.71 -13.73
CA THR A 80 -19.26 -7.67 -14.69
C THR A 80 -18.37 -7.60 -15.92
N ASP A 81 -18.11 -8.72 -16.60
CA ASP A 81 -17.03 -8.85 -17.60
C ASP A 81 -17.09 -7.83 -18.78
N GLU A 82 -18.25 -7.20 -18.99
CA GLU A 82 -18.50 -6.20 -20.04
C GLU A 82 -18.73 -4.76 -19.53
N GLU A 83 -18.85 -4.53 -18.21
CA GLU A 83 -19.23 -3.22 -17.65
C GLU A 83 -18.29 -2.75 -16.53
N ILE A 84 -17.88 -1.48 -16.61
CA ILE A 84 -16.99 -0.83 -15.63
C ILE A 84 -17.70 0.35 -14.98
N ILE A 85 -17.81 0.32 -13.66
CA ILE A 85 -18.24 1.49 -12.86
C ILE A 85 -17.00 2.29 -12.45
N PHE A 86 -16.96 3.57 -12.79
CA PHE A 86 -15.86 4.46 -12.43
C PHE A 86 -16.35 5.85 -12.01
N ARG A 87 -15.50 6.55 -11.24
CA ARG A 87 -15.75 7.94 -10.83
C ARG A 87 -14.90 8.88 -11.68
N SER A 88 -15.55 9.84 -12.33
CA SER A 88 -14.92 10.90 -13.10
C SER A 88 -14.18 11.90 -12.20
N TRP A 89 -13.29 12.69 -12.80
CA TRP A 89 -12.57 13.80 -12.16
C TRP A 89 -13.53 14.88 -11.62
N ASP A 90 -14.68 15.08 -12.26
CA ASP A 90 -15.80 15.92 -11.78
C ASP A 90 -16.49 15.37 -10.52
N GLY A 91 -16.19 14.13 -10.12
CA GLY A 91 -16.80 13.42 -9.00
C GLY A 91 -18.08 12.66 -9.33
N ASP A 92 -18.61 12.80 -10.55
CA ASP A 92 -19.72 12.02 -11.11
C ASP A 92 -19.35 10.53 -11.27
N VAL A 93 -20.31 9.62 -11.16
CA VAL A 93 -20.15 8.17 -11.32
C VAL A 93 -20.81 7.72 -12.62
N PHE A 94 -20.03 7.04 -13.45
CA PHE A 94 -20.45 6.51 -14.75
C PHE A 94 -20.33 4.99 -14.79
N LYS A 95 -21.16 4.38 -15.64
CA LYS A 95 -21.03 3.00 -16.12
C LYS A 95 -20.54 3.06 -17.56
N ALA A 96 -19.44 2.39 -17.88
CA ALA A 96 -18.95 2.23 -19.26
C ALA A 96 -19.14 0.78 -19.70
N ASN A 97 -19.66 0.56 -20.90
CA ASN A 97 -19.60 -0.74 -21.56
C ASN A 97 -18.28 -0.87 -22.33
N THR A 98 -17.51 -1.93 -22.10
CA THR A 98 -16.17 -2.11 -22.67
C THR A 98 -16.18 -2.44 -24.17
N GLN A 99 -17.28 -2.99 -24.69
CA GLN A 99 -17.43 -3.38 -26.08
C GLN A 99 -18.00 -2.26 -26.96
N SER A 100 -19.05 -1.57 -26.51
CA SER A 100 -19.67 -0.47 -27.26
C SER A 100 -18.97 0.88 -27.03
N ASN A 101 -18.17 1.01 -25.95
CA ASN A 101 -17.56 2.25 -25.49
C ASN A 101 -18.60 3.36 -25.19
N GLU A 102 -19.85 2.97 -24.91
CA GLU A 102 -20.91 3.86 -24.45
C GLU A 102 -20.78 4.09 -22.94
N THR A 103 -21.18 5.29 -22.49
CA THR A 103 -21.08 5.69 -21.08
C THR A 103 -22.40 6.25 -20.56
N ASP A 104 -22.95 5.58 -19.54
CA ASP A 104 -24.18 5.96 -18.84
C ASP A 104 -23.83 6.68 -17.54
N LEU A 105 -24.51 7.79 -17.25
CA LEU A 105 -24.39 8.49 -15.97
C LEU A 105 -25.26 7.81 -14.90
N LEU A 106 -24.63 7.19 -13.91
CA LEU A 106 -25.33 6.60 -12.76
C LEU A 106 -25.67 7.65 -11.69
N LEU A 107 -24.67 8.39 -11.21
CA LEU A 107 -24.85 9.28 -10.06
C LEU A 107 -24.04 10.57 -10.18
N LYS A 108 -24.68 11.71 -9.92
CA LYS A 108 -24.03 13.03 -9.95
C LYS A 108 -23.31 13.35 -8.65
N ASN A 109 -22.18 14.05 -8.73
CA ASN A 109 -21.44 14.64 -7.62
C ASN A 109 -22.34 15.53 -6.73
N THR A 110 -23.34 16.19 -7.33
CA THR A 110 -24.35 16.95 -6.56
C THR A 110 -25.08 16.11 -5.52
N THR A 111 -25.31 14.81 -5.78
CA THR A 111 -25.92 13.88 -4.82
C THR A 111 -24.96 13.60 -3.66
N PHE A 112 -23.68 13.35 -3.95
CA PHE A 112 -22.64 13.20 -2.92
C PHE A 112 -22.53 14.45 -2.04
N ALA A 113 -22.52 15.64 -2.63
CA ALA A 113 -22.49 16.91 -1.90
C ALA A 113 -23.74 17.13 -1.04
N THR A 114 -24.93 16.77 -1.55
CA THR A 114 -26.21 16.90 -0.84
C THR A 114 -26.25 16.05 0.44
N PHE A 115 -25.83 14.79 0.33
CA PHE A 115 -25.82 13.84 1.46
C PHE A 115 -24.50 13.78 2.22
N LYS A 116 -23.51 14.61 1.85
CA LYS A 116 -22.13 14.60 2.38
C LYS A 116 -21.48 13.21 2.32
N ALA A 117 -21.86 12.42 1.32
CA ALA A 117 -21.40 11.05 1.15
C ALA A 117 -19.91 11.04 0.75
N SER A 118 -19.10 10.28 1.50
CA SER A 118 -17.65 10.16 1.29
C SER A 118 -17.25 8.81 0.67
N LYS A 119 -18.08 7.78 0.85
CA LYS A 119 -17.92 6.43 0.28
C LYS A 119 -19.20 6.04 -0.47
N PHE A 120 -19.08 5.19 -1.48
CA PHE A 120 -20.24 4.60 -2.16
C PHE A 120 -19.97 3.16 -2.61
N ALA A 121 -21.04 2.39 -2.83
CA ALA A 121 -21.03 1.12 -3.53
C ALA A 121 -22.35 0.96 -4.32
N VAL A 122 -22.29 0.46 -5.55
CA VAL A 122 -23.47 0.21 -6.40
C VAL A 122 -23.91 -1.25 -6.21
N SER A 123 -25.22 -1.51 -6.22
CA SER A 123 -25.76 -2.87 -6.11
C SER A 123 -25.48 -3.71 -7.37
N PRO A 124 -25.35 -5.05 -7.26
CA PRO A 124 -25.19 -5.94 -8.42
C PRO A 124 -26.27 -5.78 -9.49
N ASP A 125 -27.51 -5.47 -9.10
CA ASP A 125 -28.63 -5.21 -10.02
C ASP A 125 -28.65 -3.80 -10.65
N LEU A 126 -27.68 -2.94 -10.31
CA LEU A 126 -27.55 -1.55 -10.75
C LEU A 126 -28.77 -0.65 -10.45
N ASN A 127 -29.67 -1.03 -9.53
CA ASN A 127 -30.84 -0.23 -9.16
C ASN A 127 -30.60 0.70 -7.97
N PHE A 128 -29.58 0.42 -7.14
CA PHE A 128 -29.34 1.12 -5.88
C PHE A 128 -27.87 1.52 -5.70
N VAL A 129 -27.67 2.61 -4.94
CA VAL A 129 -26.35 3.03 -4.48
C VAL A 129 -26.37 3.17 -2.97
N LEU A 130 -25.49 2.43 -2.30
CA LEU A 130 -25.20 2.58 -0.89
C LEU A 130 -24.22 3.77 -0.73
N LEU A 131 -24.57 4.75 0.09
CA LEU A 131 -23.82 5.98 0.34
C LEU A 131 -23.41 6.05 1.82
N GLY A 132 -22.10 6.08 2.09
CA GLY A 132 -21.55 6.21 3.45
C GLY A 132 -21.19 7.65 3.79
N TYR A 133 -21.72 8.17 4.90
CA TYR A 133 -21.49 9.52 5.42
C TYR A 133 -21.11 9.51 6.91
N ASP A 134 -20.68 10.67 7.43
CA ASP A 134 -20.11 10.83 8.79
C ASP A 134 -19.01 9.79 9.13
N VAL A 135 -18.14 9.55 8.15
CA VAL A 135 -17.08 8.52 8.22
C VAL A 135 -16.04 8.89 9.28
N LYS A 136 -15.88 8.03 10.28
CA LYS A 136 -14.90 8.16 11.37
C LYS A 136 -13.96 6.97 11.34
N GLN A 137 -12.69 7.22 11.03
CA GLN A 137 -11.66 6.18 11.00
C GLN A 137 -11.44 5.57 12.40
N VAL A 138 -11.23 4.26 12.48
CA VAL A 138 -10.96 3.51 13.72
C VAL A 138 -9.50 3.05 13.74
N TYR A 139 -9.13 2.09 12.90
CA TYR A 139 -7.75 1.66 12.66
C TYR A 139 -7.33 1.98 11.21
N ARG A 140 -6.42 1.23 10.59
CA ARG A 140 -5.91 1.54 9.25
C ARG A 140 -6.91 1.38 8.11
N TYR A 141 -7.75 0.35 8.17
CA TYR A 141 -8.77 0.01 7.18
C TYR A 141 -10.18 0.27 7.71
N SER A 142 -10.41 0.03 9.00
CA SER A 142 -11.73 0.14 9.63
C SER A 142 -12.18 1.57 9.88
N PHE A 143 -13.49 1.77 9.68
CA PHE A 143 -14.17 3.03 9.93
C PHE A 143 -15.60 2.76 10.41
N LEU A 144 -16.15 3.73 11.14
CA LEU A 144 -17.56 3.82 11.44
C LEU A 144 -18.21 4.78 10.44
N ALA A 145 -19.43 4.49 9.99
CA ALA A 145 -20.20 5.38 9.11
C ALA A 145 -21.71 5.20 9.29
N SER A 146 -22.47 6.26 8.99
CA SER A 146 -23.91 6.17 8.77
C SER A 146 -24.17 5.95 7.29
N TYR A 147 -25.25 5.24 6.94
CA TYR A 147 -25.46 4.75 5.57
C TYR A 147 -26.85 5.09 5.03
N LEU A 148 -26.89 5.47 3.75
CA LEU A 148 -28.11 5.73 2.99
C LEU A 148 -28.16 4.80 1.78
N ILE A 149 -29.34 4.28 1.47
CA ILE A 149 -29.63 3.56 0.23
C ILE A 149 -30.38 4.53 -0.69
N TYR A 150 -29.78 4.86 -1.83
CA TYR A 150 -30.31 5.74 -2.86
C TYR A 150 -30.83 4.90 -4.04
N ASN A 151 -32.11 5.04 -4.40
CA ASN A 151 -32.68 4.36 -5.56
C ASN A 151 -32.39 5.16 -6.85
N LEU A 152 -31.76 4.55 -7.85
CA LEU A 152 -31.34 5.22 -9.08
C LEU A 152 -32.53 5.63 -9.98
N HIS A 153 -33.63 4.87 -9.94
CA HIS A 153 -34.83 5.13 -10.74
C HIS A 153 -35.77 6.16 -10.09
N THR A 154 -36.18 5.93 -8.83
CA THR A 154 -37.15 6.80 -8.12
C THR A 154 -36.51 8.03 -7.49
N ARG A 155 -35.18 8.00 -7.26
CA ARG A 155 -34.41 9.00 -6.49
C ARG A 155 -34.83 9.14 -5.03
N GLU A 156 -35.56 8.14 -4.53
CA GLU A 156 -35.88 8.01 -3.11
C GLU A 156 -34.64 7.59 -2.32
N VAL A 157 -34.60 7.97 -1.05
CA VAL A 157 -33.49 7.69 -0.13
C VAL A 157 -34.04 7.10 1.15
N GLN A 158 -33.46 5.98 1.57
CA GLN A 158 -33.78 5.26 2.79
C GLN A 158 -32.53 5.16 3.66
N GLU A 159 -32.66 5.40 4.96
CA GLU A 159 -31.56 5.15 5.89
C GLU A 159 -31.40 3.65 6.17
N LEU A 160 -30.16 3.18 6.17
CA LEU A 160 -29.83 1.82 6.57
C LEU A 160 -29.62 1.80 8.09
N ASN A 161 -30.56 1.17 8.79
CA ASN A 161 -30.58 1.06 10.25
C ASN A 161 -30.94 -0.38 10.68
N PRO A 162 -30.44 -0.89 11.81
CA PRO A 162 -30.91 -2.13 12.41
C PRO A 162 -32.38 -2.02 12.84
N PRO A 163 -33.16 -3.10 12.80
CA PRO A 163 -34.59 -3.05 13.10
C PRO A 163 -34.92 -2.61 14.54
N GLU A 164 -33.93 -2.64 15.45
CA GLU A 164 -34.08 -2.24 16.85
C GLU A 164 -33.79 -0.74 17.12
N VAL A 165 -33.11 -0.01 16.23
CA VAL A 165 -32.54 1.34 16.53
C VAL A 165 -32.59 2.27 15.30
N SER A 166 -33.01 3.52 15.48
CA SER A 166 -32.89 4.59 14.46
C SER A 166 -31.59 5.39 14.62
N ASP A 167 -31.16 6.08 13.56
CA ASP A 167 -29.95 6.94 13.56
C ASP A 167 -28.66 6.18 13.97
N SER A 168 -28.52 4.95 13.50
CA SER A 168 -27.42 4.06 13.86
C SER A 168 -26.10 4.43 13.17
N VAL A 169 -25.00 4.18 13.86
CA VAL A 169 -23.65 4.23 13.27
C VAL A 169 -23.18 2.79 13.08
N LEU A 170 -22.96 2.40 11.83
CA LEU A 170 -22.58 1.05 11.45
C LEU A 170 -21.05 0.94 11.37
N GLN A 171 -20.55 -0.25 11.67
CA GLN A 171 -19.12 -0.57 11.57
C GLN A 171 -18.75 -0.98 10.15
N PHE A 172 -19.69 -1.56 9.41
CA PHE A 172 -19.51 -1.97 8.03
C PHE A 172 -20.87 -2.07 7.34
N ALA A 173 -20.93 -1.76 6.05
CA ALA A 173 -22.04 -2.16 5.18
C ALA A 173 -21.55 -2.32 3.73
N SER A 174 -22.02 -3.36 3.06
CA SER A 174 -21.75 -3.65 1.65
C SER A 174 -22.89 -4.44 1.03
N TRP A 175 -23.09 -4.28 -0.28
CA TRP A 175 -23.88 -5.22 -1.08
C TRP A 175 -23.25 -6.62 -1.05
N GLY A 176 -24.10 -7.63 -1.25
CA GLY A 176 -23.72 -9.01 -1.54
C GLY A 176 -23.45 -9.23 -3.01
N VAL A 177 -23.41 -10.50 -3.42
CA VAL A 177 -23.04 -10.89 -4.79
C VAL A 177 -24.23 -10.85 -5.75
N ARG A 178 -25.46 -11.04 -5.26
CA ARG A 178 -26.66 -11.22 -6.09
C ARG A 178 -27.73 -10.14 -5.81
N ASP A 179 -28.42 -9.73 -6.87
CA ASP A 179 -29.51 -8.74 -6.86
C ASP A 179 -29.19 -7.45 -6.07
N GLN A 180 -29.83 -7.32 -4.92
CA GLN A 180 -29.79 -6.20 -3.97
C GLN A 180 -29.62 -6.74 -2.54
N GLN A 181 -29.03 -7.93 -2.39
CA GLN A 181 -28.63 -8.48 -1.10
C GLN A 181 -27.68 -7.51 -0.40
N LEU A 182 -27.82 -7.34 0.92
CA LEU A 182 -27.02 -6.40 1.70
C LEU A 182 -26.60 -7.03 3.02
N VAL A 183 -25.34 -6.83 3.41
CA VAL A 183 -24.82 -7.16 4.74
C VAL A 183 -24.29 -5.91 5.42
N TYR A 184 -24.54 -5.80 6.73
CA TYR A 184 -23.96 -4.75 7.55
C TYR A 184 -23.67 -5.25 8.97
N VAL A 185 -22.80 -4.54 9.68
CA VAL A 185 -22.33 -4.91 11.02
C VAL A 185 -22.60 -3.78 12.00
N PHE A 186 -23.30 -4.11 13.08
CA PHE A 186 -23.69 -3.22 14.16
C PHE A 186 -23.45 -3.91 15.51
N GLU A 187 -22.85 -3.21 16.47
CA GLU A 187 -22.46 -3.76 17.78
C GLU A 187 -21.74 -5.13 17.68
N ASN A 188 -20.78 -5.24 16.75
CA ASN A 188 -20.05 -6.47 16.42
C ASN A 188 -20.93 -7.68 16.00
N ASN A 189 -22.18 -7.44 15.58
CA ASN A 189 -23.09 -8.47 15.09
C ASN A 189 -23.42 -8.23 13.61
N ILE A 190 -23.46 -9.31 12.83
CA ILE A 190 -23.80 -9.33 11.41
C ILE A 190 -25.32 -9.30 11.23
N TYR A 191 -25.79 -8.37 10.41
CA TYR A 191 -27.16 -8.24 9.94
C TYR A 191 -27.20 -8.40 8.41
N TYR A 192 -28.28 -9.00 7.90
CA TYR A 192 -28.47 -9.30 6.49
C TYR A 192 -29.86 -8.87 6.01
N GLN A 193 -29.95 -8.34 4.80
CA GLN A 193 -31.20 -8.09 4.08
C GLN A 193 -31.17 -8.80 2.74
N THR A 194 -32.28 -9.46 2.41
CA THR A 194 -32.51 -10.09 1.09
C THR A 194 -32.84 -9.08 -0.01
N ASP A 195 -33.48 -7.96 0.37
CA ASP A 195 -34.02 -6.90 -0.49
C ASP A 195 -33.96 -5.60 0.33
N VAL A 196 -33.74 -4.44 -0.30
CA VAL A 196 -33.75 -3.12 0.38
C VAL A 196 -35.05 -2.87 1.18
N LYS A 197 -36.17 -3.44 0.72
CA LYS A 197 -37.50 -3.37 1.35
C LYS A 197 -37.75 -4.44 2.40
N SER A 198 -36.89 -5.47 2.52
CA SER A 198 -37.08 -6.52 3.52
C SER A 198 -36.55 -6.11 4.89
N SER A 199 -37.17 -6.65 5.95
CA SER A 199 -36.68 -6.48 7.31
C SER A 199 -35.33 -7.18 7.48
N SER A 200 -34.35 -6.51 8.06
CA SER A 200 -33.05 -7.10 8.32
C SER A 200 -33.12 -8.27 9.31
N TRP A 201 -32.37 -9.33 9.03
CA TRP A 201 -32.19 -10.49 9.88
C TRP A 201 -30.85 -10.40 10.60
N ARG A 202 -30.88 -10.55 11.93
CA ARG A 202 -29.68 -10.64 12.76
C ARG A 202 -29.10 -12.06 12.70
N LEU A 203 -27.99 -12.23 11.98
CA LEU A 203 -27.35 -13.55 11.78
C LEU A 203 -26.51 -13.99 12.98
N THR A 204 -26.03 -13.04 13.80
CA THR A 204 -25.20 -13.32 14.99
C THR A 204 -25.68 -12.51 16.19
N SER A 205 -25.55 -13.09 17.39
CA SER A 205 -25.94 -12.46 18.66
C SER A 205 -24.83 -12.48 19.73
N SER A 206 -23.67 -13.01 19.39
CA SER A 206 -22.49 -13.14 20.27
C SER A 206 -21.62 -11.89 20.32
N GLY A 207 -21.86 -10.91 19.45
CA GLY A 207 -21.02 -9.72 19.33
C GLY A 207 -21.05 -8.87 20.59
N GLN A 208 -19.86 -8.46 21.04
CA GLN A 208 -19.64 -7.59 22.19
C GLN A 208 -18.59 -6.55 21.79
N GLU A 209 -18.95 -5.26 21.90
CA GLU A 209 -18.09 -4.15 21.49
C GLU A 209 -16.71 -4.24 22.14
N GLY A 210 -15.66 -4.18 21.32
CA GLY A 210 -14.26 -4.24 21.76
C GLY A 210 -13.79 -5.59 22.31
N VAL A 211 -14.59 -6.67 22.23
CA VAL A 211 -14.24 -7.98 22.81
C VAL A 211 -14.55 -9.16 21.90
N VAL A 212 -15.75 -9.23 21.30
CA VAL A 212 -16.13 -10.33 20.39
C VAL A 212 -16.61 -9.72 19.09
N PHE A 213 -15.94 -10.06 17.99
CA PHE A 213 -16.19 -9.53 16.65
C PHE A 213 -16.71 -10.64 15.74
N ASN A 214 -17.77 -10.36 14.96
CA ASN A 214 -18.31 -11.28 13.95
C ASN A 214 -18.25 -10.63 12.58
N GLY A 215 -17.54 -11.27 11.63
CA GLY A 215 -17.45 -10.82 10.23
C GLY A 215 -16.61 -9.56 10.00
N ILE A 216 -16.08 -8.94 11.05
CA ILE A 216 -15.08 -7.88 10.99
C ILE A 216 -13.86 -8.27 11.81
N ALA A 217 -12.70 -7.74 11.42
CA ALA A 217 -11.43 -7.99 12.09
C ALA A 217 -11.32 -7.28 13.46
N ASP A 218 -10.56 -7.87 14.39
CA ASP A 218 -10.01 -7.16 15.55
C ASP A 218 -8.75 -6.38 15.15
N TRP A 219 -8.07 -5.73 16.10
CA TRP A 219 -6.84 -5.00 15.81
C TRP A 219 -5.72 -5.89 15.23
N LEU A 220 -5.51 -7.10 15.77
CA LEU A 220 -4.48 -8.01 15.29
C LEU A 220 -4.82 -8.53 13.89
N TYR A 221 -6.07 -8.95 13.65
CA TYR A 221 -6.44 -9.42 12.33
C TYR A 221 -6.45 -8.30 11.29
N GLU A 222 -6.82 -7.08 11.65
CA GLU A 222 -6.86 -5.97 10.71
C GLU A 222 -5.45 -5.53 10.29
N GLU A 223 -4.54 -5.28 11.24
CA GLU A 223 -3.22 -4.74 10.92
C GLU A 223 -2.24 -5.82 10.45
N GLU A 224 -2.26 -7.01 11.05
CA GLU A 224 -1.20 -8.03 10.89
C GLU A 224 -1.64 -9.28 10.11
N VAL A 225 -2.88 -9.78 10.26
CA VAL A 225 -3.26 -11.08 9.67
C VAL A 225 -3.95 -10.98 8.31
N LEU A 226 -4.91 -10.07 8.13
CA LEU A 226 -5.74 -9.96 6.92
C LEU A 226 -5.51 -8.68 6.11
N HIS A 227 -4.99 -7.61 6.73
CA HIS A 227 -4.85 -6.28 6.10
C HIS A 227 -6.18 -5.73 5.53
N SER A 228 -7.27 -6.03 6.24
CA SER A 228 -8.64 -5.69 5.86
C SER A 228 -9.52 -5.62 7.11
N GLN A 229 -10.48 -4.70 7.11
CA GLN A 229 -11.57 -4.70 8.10
C GLN A 229 -12.51 -5.90 7.91
N VAL A 230 -12.65 -6.38 6.67
CA VAL A 230 -13.62 -7.42 6.30
C VAL A 230 -13.08 -8.80 6.66
N ALA A 231 -13.81 -9.51 7.50
CA ALA A 231 -13.53 -10.90 7.89
C ALA A 231 -14.75 -11.80 7.60
N HIS A 232 -15.45 -11.51 6.49
CA HIS A 232 -16.54 -12.32 5.95
C HIS A 232 -16.45 -12.42 4.43
N TRP A 233 -16.93 -13.53 3.87
CA TRP A 233 -16.83 -13.88 2.46
C TRP A 233 -18.12 -14.52 1.99
N TRP A 234 -18.74 -13.95 0.96
CA TRP A 234 -19.93 -14.50 0.29
C TRP A 234 -19.57 -15.73 -0.55
N SER A 235 -20.46 -16.72 -0.59
CA SER A 235 -20.39 -17.77 -1.61
C SER A 235 -20.63 -17.18 -3.01
N PRO A 236 -20.16 -17.83 -4.09
CA PRO A 236 -20.24 -17.27 -5.46
C PRO A 236 -21.66 -16.98 -5.94
N ASP A 237 -22.66 -17.67 -5.39
CA ASP A 237 -24.09 -17.51 -5.67
C ASP A 237 -24.82 -16.56 -4.70
N GLY A 238 -24.15 -16.12 -3.62
CA GLY A 238 -24.75 -15.33 -2.55
C GLY A 238 -25.75 -16.07 -1.65
N SER A 239 -25.79 -17.41 -1.63
CA SER A 239 -26.69 -18.18 -0.74
C SER A 239 -26.12 -18.44 0.66
N ARG A 240 -24.80 -18.28 0.84
CA ARG A 240 -24.10 -18.52 2.11
C ARG A 240 -23.12 -17.38 2.42
N LEU A 241 -22.86 -17.19 3.70
CA LEU A 241 -21.86 -16.25 4.19
C LEU A 241 -20.90 -16.97 5.14
N ALA A 242 -19.63 -17.02 4.77
CA ALA A 242 -18.55 -17.41 5.68
C ALA A 242 -18.10 -16.19 6.50
N TYR A 243 -17.84 -16.34 7.79
CA TYR A 243 -17.35 -15.25 8.63
C TYR A 243 -16.44 -15.75 9.76
N LEU A 244 -15.48 -14.91 10.16
CA LEU A 244 -14.71 -15.14 11.38
C LEU A 244 -15.50 -14.66 12.60
N ASN A 245 -15.47 -15.47 13.66
CA ASN A 245 -15.69 -15.01 15.02
C ASN A 245 -14.31 -14.87 15.69
N LEU A 246 -14.00 -13.65 16.11
CA LEU A 246 -12.76 -13.31 16.83
C LEU A 246 -13.13 -12.92 18.26
N ASN A 247 -12.40 -13.44 19.24
CA ASN A 247 -12.70 -13.21 20.64
C ASN A 247 -11.44 -12.86 21.45
N ASP A 248 -11.42 -11.60 21.91
CA ASP A 248 -10.37 -10.94 22.67
C ASP A 248 -10.56 -10.99 24.20
N THR A 249 -11.53 -11.76 24.72
CA THR A 249 -11.83 -11.81 26.17
C THR A 249 -10.60 -12.11 27.05
N LEU A 250 -9.61 -12.84 26.51
CA LEU A 250 -8.37 -13.20 27.19
C LEU A 250 -7.16 -12.34 26.78
N VAL A 251 -7.33 -11.41 25.83
CA VAL A 251 -6.25 -10.56 25.31
C VAL A 251 -6.02 -9.38 26.26
N PRO A 252 -4.77 -9.10 26.67
CA PRO A 252 -4.49 -7.96 27.54
C PRO A 252 -4.84 -6.62 26.89
N ASN A 253 -5.48 -5.74 27.66
CA ASN A 253 -5.76 -4.37 27.21
C ASN A 253 -4.52 -3.47 27.31
N MET A 254 -4.27 -2.69 26.27
CA MET A 254 -3.30 -1.59 26.24
C MET A 254 -4.03 -0.25 26.45
N LEU A 255 -3.40 0.67 27.18
CA LEU A 255 -3.91 2.02 27.39
C LEU A 255 -3.24 3.00 26.43
N LEU A 256 -4.03 3.60 25.54
CA LEU A 256 -3.62 4.76 24.73
C LEU A 256 -3.92 6.04 25.51
N PRO A 257 -2.91 6.81 25.94
CA PRO A 257 -3.15 8.07 26.63
C PRO A 257 -3.70 9.11 25.63
N ARG A 258 -4.82 9.73 26.00
CA ARG A 258 -5.31 10.96 25.38
C ARG A 258 -4.97 12.13 26.31
N PHE A 259 -4.63 13.28 25.76
CA PHE A 259 -4.18 14.46 26.52
C PHE A 259 -5.12 15.67 26.38
N THR A 260 -5.95 15.73 25.33
CA THR A 260 -6.85 16.87 25.05
C THR A 260 -8.34 16.47 25.04
N GLY A 261 -9.21 17.42 24.68
CA GLY A 261 -10.65 17.22 24.49
C GLY A 261 -11.51 17.40 25.75
N THR A 262 -10.99 17.15 26.95
CA THR A 262 -11.72 17.37 28.22
C THR A 262 -10.81 17.90 29.33
N LEU A 263 -11.39 18.51 30.38
CA LEU A 263 -10.64 19.06 31.52
C LEU A 263 -9.84 17.99 32.29
N TYR A 264 -10.33 16.76 32.30
CA TYR A 264 -9.67 15.60 32.91
C TYR A 264 -9.59 14.50 31.85
N PRO A 265 -8.55 14.51 30.99
CA PRO A 265 -8.45 13.60 29.87
C PRO A 265 -8.34 12.15 30.35
N ARG A 266 -8.95 11.23 29.59
CA ARG A 266 -8.95 9.80 29.86
C ARG A 266 -8.41 9.08 28.65
N GLY A 267 -7.48 8.14 28.87
CA GLY A 267 -7.00 7.25 27.83
C GLY A 267 -8.06 6.24 27.39
N GLN A 268 -7.86 5.68 26.20
CA GLN A 268 -8.68 4.62 25.64
C GLN A 268 -8.01 3.26 25.91
N LEU A 269 -8.78 2.30 26.40
CA LEU A 269 -8.36 0.89 26.51
C LEU A 269 -8.79 0.15 25.26
N TYR A 270 -7.94 -0.75 24.75
CA TYR A 270 -8.25 -1.65 23.66
C TYR A 270 -7.41 -2.94 23.76
N PRO A 271 -7.90 -4.09 23.27
CA PRO A 271 -7.11 -5.33 23.25
C PRO A 271 -5.86 -5.19 22.39
N TYR A 272 -4.70 -5.59 22.92
CA TYR A 272 -3.44 -5.58 22.17
C TYR A 272 -2.51 -6.72 22.64
N PRO A 273 -2.37 -7.81 21.86
CA PRO A 273 -1.51 -8.93 22.20
C PRO A 273 -0.03 -8.60 21.98
N LYS A 274 0.64 -8.05 23.01
CA LYS A 274 2.10 -7.89 22.99
C LYS A 274 2.80 -9.24 22.84
N VAL A 275 4.02 -9.24 22.30
CA VAL A 275 4.84 -10.45 22.09
C VAL A 275 4.84 -11.35 23.32
N GLY A 276 4.44 -12.62 23.13
CA GLY A 276 4.33 -13.63 24.19
C GLY A 276 3.03 -13.65 24.99
N GLN A 277 2.13 -12.67 24.83
CA GLN A 277 0.82 -12.65 25.50
C GLN A 277 -0.22 -13.52 24.77
N VAL A 278 -1.42 -13.69 25.33
CA VAL A 278 -2.51 -14.44 24.69
C VAL A 278 -3.04 -13.65 23.47
N ASN A 279 -3.30 -14.35 22.38
CA ASN A 279 -3.89 -13.82 21.14
C ASN A 279 -5.43 -13.98 21.12
N PRO A 280 -6.15 -13.26 20.24
CA PRO A 280 -7.55 -13.58 19.94
C PRO A 280 -7.75 -15.05 19.60
N THR A 281 -8.79 -15.67 20.16
CA THR A 281 -9.24 -16.99 19.68
C THR A 281 -10.09 -16.80 18.43
N VAL A 282 -9.71 -17.45 17.33
CA VAL A 282 -10.40 -17.38 16.04
C VAL A 282 -11.22 -18.64 15.76
N LYS A 283 -12.41 -18.46 15.20
CA LYS A 283 -13.24 -19.52 14.62
C LYS A 283 -13.81 -19.10 13.29
N LEU A 284 -13.99 -20.05 12.38
CA LEU A 284 -14.62 -19.85 11.09
C LEU A 284 -16.00 -20.51 11.07
N TYR A 285 -17.02 -19.72 10.79
CA TYR A 285 -18.41 -20.14 10.69
C TYR A 285 -18.93 -19.91 9.28
N VAL A 286 -19.88 -20.73 8.84
CA VAL A 286 -20.65 -20.50 7.61
C VAL A 286 -22.13 -20.57 7.94
N VAL A 287 -22.88 -19.53 7.55
CA VAL A 287 -24.33 -19.45 7.72
C VAL A 287 -25.04 -19.51 6.37
N THR A 288 -26.14 -20.25 6.32
CA THR A 288 -27.01 -20.32 5.13
C THR A 288 -28.07 -19.21 5.19
N LEU A 289 -28.28 -18.52 4.08
CA LEU A 289 -29.14 -17.32 3.99
C LEU A 289 -30.56 -17.64 3.49
N ASP A 290 -31.04 -18.85 3.78
CA ASP A 290 -32.36 -19.38 3.44
C ASP A 290 -33.48 -18.99 4.43
N GLY A 291 -33.13 -18.30 5.51
CA GLY A 291 -34.01 -17.95 6.62
C GLY A 291 -34.05 -18.98 7.76
N GLY A 292 -33.40 -20.15 7.60
CA GLY A 292 -33.18 -21.11 8.67
C GLY A 292 -32.07 -20.71 9.65
N SER A 293 -31.19 -19.79 9.25
CA SER A 293 -30.02 -19.31 10.02
C SER A 293 -29.09 -20.45 10.49
N GLN A 294 -29.12 -21.59 9.81
CA GLN A 294 -28.26 -22.73 10.15
C GLN A 294 -26.80 -22.33 9.96
N THR A 295 -26.03 -22.44 11.04
CA THR A 295 -24.61 -22.07 11.10
C THR A 295 -23.77 -23.31 11.37
N THR A 296 -22.76 -23.56 10.53
CA THR A 296 -21.80 -24.66 10.65
C THR A 296 -20.42 -24.11 11.04
N GLU A 297 -19.75 -24.73 12.02
CA GLU A 297 -18.36 -24.43 12.37
C GLU A 297 -17.40 -25.23 11.48
N LEU A 298 -16.49 -24.56 10.77
CA LEU A 298 -15.45 -25.23 10.00
C LEU A 298 -14.25 -25.48 10.92
N ARG A 299 -13.98 -26.75 11.21
CA ARG A 299 -12.99 -27.13 12.23
C ARG A 299 -11.56 -27.04 11.69
N PRO A 300 -10.59 -26.59 12.51
CA PRO A 300 -9.18 -26.64 12.16
C PRO A 300 -8.71 -28.11 12.00
N PRO A 301 -7.60 -28.34 11.26
CA PRO A 301 -6.93 -29.64 11.25
C PRO A 301 -6.60 -30.14 12.66
N ASN A 302 -6.69 -31.45 12.91
CA ASN A 302 -6.39 -32.08 14.21
C ASN A 302 -5.02 -31.70 14.79
N SER A 303 -4.05 -31.32 13.95
CA SER A 303 -2.73 -30.82 14.37
C SER A 303 -2.75 -29.45 15.05
N PHE A 304 -3.81 -28.66 14.83
CA PHE A 304 -3.98 -27.31 15.39
C PHE A 304 -5.12 -27.21 16.42
N GLU A 305 -5.97 -28.23 16.58
CA GLU A 305 -7.10 -28.25 17.52
C GLU A 305 -6.73 -27.94 18.99
N LYS A 306 -5.47 -28.15 19.39
CA LYS A 306 -4.95 -27.92 20.75
C LYS A 306 -3.82 -26.89 20.84
N SER A 307 -3.62 -26.09 19.80
CA SER A 307 -2.56 -25.08 19.74
C SER A 307 -3.09 -23.77 19.20
N ASP A 308 -2.50 -22.65 19.61
CA ASP A 308 -2.80 -21.36 19.00
C ASP A 308 -2.49 -21.36 17.49
N TYR A 309 -3.46 -20.91 16.69
CA TYR A 309 -3.36 -20.76 15.24
C TYR A 309 -4.01 -19.45 14.77
N TYR A 310 -3.71 -19.06 13.54
CA TYR A 310 -4.35 -17.98 12.81
C TYR A 310 -5.04 -18.53 11.55
N ILE A 311 -6.07 -17.84 11.09
CA ILE A 311 -6.66 -18.07 9.76
C ILE A 311 -6.24 -16.91 8.87
N THR A 312 -5.34 -17.16 7.90
CA THR A 312 -4.73 -16.08 7.10
C THR A 312 -5.37 -15.90 5.72
N MET A 313 -6.17 -16.87 5.28
CA MET A 313 -6.89 -16.82 4.01
C MET A 313 -8.12 -17.71 4.08
N VAL A 314 -9.25 -17.18 3.59
CA VAL A 314 -10.52 -17.90 3.39
C VAL A 314 -11.01 -17.53 2.00
N LYS A 315 -11.26 -18.52 1.14
CA LYS A 315 -11.70 -18.30 -0.24
C LYS A 315 -12.67 -19.38 -0.68
N TRP A 316 -13.80 -18.99 -1.24
CA TRP A 316 -14.75 -19.93 -1.82
C TRP A 316 -14.18 -20.55 -3.11
N VAL A 317 -14.45 -21.84 -3.29
CA VAL A 317 -14.04 -22.61 -4.47
C VAL A 317 -15.26 -22.96 -5.31
N THR A 318 -16.31 -23.44 -4.65
CA THR A 318 -17.66 -23.62 -5.20
C THR A 318 -18.68 -23.21 -4.13
N GLU A 319 -19.98 -23.26 -4.43
CA GLU A 319 -21.07 -22.98 -3.48
C GLU A 319 -21.05 -23.90 -2.22
N GLU A 320 -20.38 -25.06 -2.31
CA GLU A 320 -20.31 -26.07 -1.25
C GLU A 320 -18.90 -26.25 -0.65
N LYS A 321 -17.86 -25.77 -1.35
CA LYS A 321 -16.44 -25.99 -1.00
C LYS A 321 -15.71 -24.67 -0.75
N ILE A 322 -14.98 -24.60 0.36
CA ILE A 322 -14.25 -23.40 0.79
C ILE A 322 -12.80 -23.75 1.17
N GLY A 323 -11.85 -23.04 0.57
CA GLY A 323 -10.43 -23.12 0.87
C GLY A 323 -10.09 -22.28 2.09
N VAL A 324 -9.35 -22.86 3.05
CA VAL A 324 -8.96 -22.20 4.30
C VAL A 324 -7.48 -22.44 4.57
N ARG A 325 -6.73 -21.37 4.81
CA ARG A 325 -5.31 -21.43 5.18
C ARG A 325 -5.16 -21.21 6.68
N TRP A 326 -4.65 -22.24 7.34
CA TRP A 326 -4.35 -22.24 8.76
C TRP A 326 -2.84 -22.05 8.95
N LEU A 327 -2.47 -21.25 9.94
CA LEU A 327 -1.09 -20.95 10.28
C LEU A 327 -0.87 -21.18 11.78
N ASN A 328 0.19 -21.88 12.18
CA ASN A 328 0.49 -22.02 13.60
C ASN A 328 0.98 -20.69 14.21
N ARG A 329 0.85 -20.53 15.54
CA ARG A 329 1.30 -19.31 16.23
C ARG A 329 2.77 -18.91 16.01
N ALA A 330 3.66 -19.89 15.79
CA ALA A 330 5.07 -19.66 15.45
C ALA A 330 5.32 -19.31 13.96
N GLN A 331 4.25 -19.21 13.16
CA GLN A 331 4.20 -18.87 11.73
C GLN A 331 5.05 -19.73 10.78
N ASN A 332 5.68 -20.82 11.25
CA ASN A 332 6.56 -21.66 10.44
C ASN A 332 5.87 -22.80 9.68
N THR A 333 4.60 -23.09 9.98
CA THR A 333 3.83 -24.18 9.35
C THR A 333 2.47 -23.66 8.89
N SER A 334 2.27 -23.65 7.58
CA SER A 334 0.99 -23.36 6.94
C SER A 334 0.34 -24.65 6.45
N ILE A 335 -0.96 -24.80 6.67
CA ILE A 335 -1.78 -25.90 6.14
C ILE A 335 -2.92 -25.29 5.33
N LEU A 336 -3.03 -25.68 4.06
CA LEU A 336 -4.19 -25.40 3.25
C LEU A 336 -5.17 -26.58 3.36
N THR A 337 -6.41 -26.29 3.70
CA THR A 337 -7.52 -27.26 3.68
C THR A 337 -8.59 -26.83 2.69
N LEU A 338 -9.31 -27.80 2.16
CA LEU A 338 -10.57 -27.59 1.46
C LEU A 338 -11.69 -28.20 2.31
N CYS A 339 -12.65 -27.38 2.72
CA CYS A 339 -13.72 -27.76 3.62
C CYS A 339 -15.05 -27.86 2.87
N GLU A 340 -15.83 -28.89 3.18
CA GLU A 340 -17.20 -29.06 2.70
C GLU A 340 -18.17 -28.44 3.73
N VAL A 341 -18.97 -27.49 3.29
CA VAL A 341 -19.77 -26.61 4.16
C VAL A 341 -20.95 -27.32 4.82
N THR A 342 -21.52 -28.32 4.15
CA THR A 342 -22.65 -29.13 4.63
C THR A 342 -22.30 -29.95 5.88
N MET A 343 -21.10 -30.55 5.89
CA MET A 343 -20.62 -31.44 6.95
C MET A 343 -19.69 -30.74 7.95
N GLY A 344 -19.14 -29.56 7.60
CA GLY A 344 -18.08 -28.89 8.36
C GLY A 344 -16.75 -29.65 8.37
N ALA A 345 -16.57 -30.61 7.44
CA ALA A 345 -15.42 -31.48 7.35
C ALA A 345 -14.35 -30.86 6.43
N CYS A 346 -13.12 -30.75 6.92
CA CYS A 346 -11.99 -30.18 6.18
C CYS A 346 -11.00 -31.26 5.74
N LEU A 347 -10.87 -31.44 4.43
CA LEU A 347 -9.83 -32.27 3.82
C LEU A 347 -8.53 -31.47 3.72
N LYS A 348 -7.41 -32.15 3.95
CA LYS A 348 -6.08 -31.53 4.00
C LYS A 348 -5.42 -31.58 2.62
N VAL A 349 -5.24 -30.41 2.02
CA VAL A 349 -4.88 -30.25 0.59
C VAL A 349 -3.38 -30.05 0.40
N SER A 350 -2.75 -29.22 1.23
CA SER A 350 -1.29 -29.07 1.20
C SER A 350 -0.73 -28.67 2.56
N ILE A 351 0.56 -28.97 2.75
CA ILE A 351 1.36 -28.50 3.89
C ILE A 351 2.53 -27.75 3.31
N VAL A 352 2.74 -26.52 3.77
CA VAL A 352 3.98 -25.78 3.50
C VAL A 352 4.68 -25.59 4.84
N HIS A 353 5.77 -26.35 5.01
CA HIS A 353 6.74 -26.11 6.07
C HIS A 353 7.75 -25.09 5.57
N TRP A 354 7.80 -23.94 6.24
CA TRP A 354 8.80 -22.92 5.99
C TRP A 354 9.93 -23.11 6.99
N LEU A 355 11.18 -23.15 6.49
CA LEU A 355 12.37 -23.22 7.36
C LEU A 355 12.43 -22.05 8.34
N HIS A 356 12.11 -20.86 7.82
CA HIS A 356 11.87 -19.61 8.52
C HIS A 356 10.74 -18.92 7.74
N SER A 357 9.81 -18.22 8.39
CA SER A 357 8.70 -17.56 7.70
C SER A 357 8.25 -16.30 8.42
N PHE A 358 8.05 -15.24 7.64
CA PHE A 358 7.37 -14.00 8.02
C PHE A 358 6.71 -13.31 6.81
N PHE A 359 6.80 -13.89 5.60
CA PHE A 359 6.57 -13.19 4.34
C PHE A 359 5.76 -14.07 3.37
N LEU A 360 4.76 -13.48 2.69
CA LEU A 360 3.82 -14.11 1.74
C LEU A 360 2.95 -15.25 2.30
N GLN A 361 2.21 -15.00 3.39
CA GLN A 361 1.29 -15.98 4.00
C GLN A 361 -0.20 -15.77 3.66
N ASN A 362 -0.52 -14.67 2.98
CA ASN A 362 -1.88 -14.26 2.61
C ASN A 362 -2.17 -14.44 1.12
N GLU A 363 -1.27 -15.09 0.36
CA GLU A 363 -1.55 -15.40 -1.04
C GLU A 363 -2.76 -16.32 -1.16
N GLU A 364 -3.78 -15.78 -1.81
CA GLU A 364 -4.96 -16.53 -2.25
C GLU A 364 -4.57 -17.47 -3.40
N PRO A 365 -4.84 -18.78 -3.28
CA PRO A 365 -4.80 -19.65 -4.44
C PRO A 365 -5.88 -19.22 -5.44
N LEU A 366 -5.58 -19.41 -6.73
CA LEU A 366 -6.55 -19.27 -7.80
C LEU A 366 -7.09 -20.64 -8.16
N PHE A 367 -8.40 -20.83 -8.06
CA PHE A 367 -9.06 -22.10 -8.38
C PHE A 367 -9.65 -22.05 -9.79
N SER A 368 -9.63 -23.19 -10.48
CA SER A 368 -10.49 -23.45 -11.64
C SER A 368 -11.96 -23.49 -11.23
N LYS A 369 -12.89 -23.20 -12.15
CA LYS A 369 -14.35 -23.20 -11.92
C LYS A 369 -14.86 -24.55 -11.39
N ASP A 370 -14.25 -25.66 -11.80
CA ASP A 370 -14.56 -27.01 -11.30
C ASP A 370 -14.02 -27.28 -9.88
N GLY A 371 -13.12 -26.44 -9.37
CA GLY A 371 -12.45 -26.62 -8.08
C GLY A 371 -11.44 -27.77 -8.01
N ASN A 372 -11.20 -28.49 -9.11
CA ASN A 372 -10.30 -29.65 -9.18
C ASN A 372 -8.83 -29.30 -9.36
N THR A 373 -8.55 -28.12 -9.93
CA THR A 373 -7.21 -27.60 -10.18
C THR A 373 -7.07 -26.23 -9.52
N PHE A 374 -5.91 -25.95 -8.94
CA PHE A 374 -5.60 -24.63 -8.39
C PHE A 374 -4.13 -24.27 -8.54
N PHE A 375 -3.87 -22.97 -8.53
CA PHE A 375 -2.56 -22.36 -8.69
C PHE A 375 -2.18 -21.60 -7.42
N LEU A 376 -0.95 -21.78 -6.95
CA LEU A 376 -0.35 -20.98 -5.87
C LEU A 376 1.15 -20.76 -6.13
N THR A 377 1.76 -19.75 -5.52
CA THR A 377 3.22 -19.65 -5.58
C THR A 377 3.88 -20.54 -4.52
N MET A 378 4.93 -21.25 -4.90
CA MET A 378 5.72 -22.09 -3.99
C MET A 378 7.21 -21.74 -4.11
N PRO A 379 8.00 -21.91 -3.03
CA PRO A 379 9.42 -21.62 -3.03
C PRO A 379 10.22 -22.69 -3.79
N ILE A 380 10.70 -22.36 -4.99
CA ILE A 380 11.57 -23.23 -5.79
C ILE A 380 13.03 -22.78 -5.65
N LYS A 381 13.93 -23.70 -5.29
CA LYS A 381 15.38 -23.42 -5.18
C LYS A 381 15.98 -23.08 -6.55
N HIS A 382 16.56 -21.89 -6.69
CA HIS A 382 17.18 -21.46 -7.95
C HIS A 382 18.42 -20.56 -7.73
N GLY A 383 19.61 -21.15 -7.87
CA GLY A 383 20.89 -20.44 -7.78
C GLY A 383 21.34 -20.11 -6.34
N GLY A 384 22.31 -19.21 -6.21
CA GLY A 384 22.99 -18.93 -4.92
C GLY A 384 22.21 -18.12 -3.89
N ARG A 385 21.10 -17.47 -4.30
CA ARG A 385 20.20 -16.65 -3.46
C ARG A 385 19.03 -17.45 -2.84
N GLY A 386 19.08 -18.78 -2.90
CA GLY A 386 18.12 -19.66 -2.21
C GLY A 386 16.91 -20.00 -3.08
N SER A 387 15.72 -19.93 -2.49
CA SER A 387 14.45 -20.20 -3.16
C SER A 387 13.76 -18.92 -3.61
N PHE A 388 12.99 -19.01 -4.68
CA PHE A 388 12.20 -17.95 -5.29
C PHE A 388 10.74 -18.41 -5.42
N HIS A 389 9.77 -17.52 -5.19
CA HIS A 389 8.34 -17.84 -5.30
C HIS A 389 7.92 -17.97 -6.77
N HIS A 390 7.38 -19.14 -7.12
CA HIS A 390 7.02 -19.51 -8.49
C HIS A 390 5.69 -20.25 -8.54
N ILE A 391 4.91 -19.98 -9.59
CA ILE A 391 3.60 -20.59 -9.80
C ILE A 391 3.73 -22.12 -9.90
N THR A 392 2.90 -22.79 -9.11
CA THR A 392 2.73 -24.23 -9.08
C THR A 392 1.26 -24.55 -9.28
N MET A 393 0.97 -25.34 -10.31
CA MET A 393 -0.32 -25.95 -10.60
C MET A 393 -0.44 -27.23 -9.78
N ILE A 394 -1.59 -27.41 -9.14
CA ILE A 394 -1.91 -28.62 -8.36
C ILE A 394 -3.27 -29.13 -8.82
N SER A 395 -3.35 -30.41 -9.19
CA SER A 395 -4.56 -31.07 -9.67
C SER A 395 -4.77 -32.45 -9.05
N ASP A 396 -6.00 -32.96 -9.20
CA ASP A 396 -6.45 -34.30 -8.78
C ASP A 396 -6.22 -34.64 -7.29
N GLN A 397 -6.82 -33.80 -6.42
CA GLN A 397 -6.76 -33.94 -4.96
C GLN A 397 -7.77 -34.94 -4.38
N PHE A 398 -8.77 -35.36 -5.15
CA PHE A 398 -9.99 -35.99 -4.61
C PHE A 398 -10.00 -37.53 -4.68
N ASN A 399 -9.18 -38.15 -5.52
CA ASN A 399 -9.15 -39.62 -5.68
C ASN A 399 -8.27 -40.36 -4.66
N GLY A 400 -7.48 -39.65 -3.85
CA GLY A 400 -6.58 -40.26 -2.86
C GLY A 400 -5.26 -40.82 -3.41
N ASP A 401 -5.02 -40.66 -4.71
CA ASP A 401 -3.72 -40.89 -5.36
C ASP A 401 -2.75 -39.71 -5.16
N GLU A 402 -1.51 -39.84 -5.62
CA GLU A 402 -0.46 -38.81 -5.44
C GLU A 402 -0.87 -37.46 -6.06
N VAL A 403 -0.85 -36.40 -5.24
CA VAL A 403 -1.13 -35.02 -5.65
C VAL A 403 -0.25 -34.62 -6.84
N ASN A 404 -0.86 -34.42 -8.00
CA ASN A 404 -0.13 -34.04 -9.21
C ASN A 404 0.28 -32.56 -9.12
N MET A 405 1.56 -32.34 -8.77
CA MET A 405 2.16 -31.02 -8.57
C MET A 405 3.09 -30.68 -9.74
N ARG A 406 2.79 -29.59 -10.45
CA ARG A 406 3.58 -29.13 -11.61
C ARG A 406 3.97 -27.66 -11.45
N HIS A 407 5.26 -27.38 -11.34
CA HIS A 407 5.78 -26.02 -11.40
C HIS A 407 5.68 -25.47 -12.83
N LEU A 408 5.06 -24.30 -13.00
CA LEU A 408 4.88 -23.64 -14.30
C LEU A 408 5.97 -22.61 -14.61
N THR A 409 6.55 -21.99 -13.58
CA THR A 409 7.59 -20.97 -13.71
C THR A 409 8.84 -21.35 -12.93
N SER A 410 10.01 -20.83 -13.33
CA SER A 410 11.26 -20.96 -12.58
C SER A 410 12.26 -19.87 -12.97
N GLY A 411 13.17 -19.55 -12.06
CA GLY A 411 14.30 -18.66 -12.29
C GLY A 411 14.79 -17.98 -11.01
N SER A 412 15.72 -17.04 -11.15
CA SER A 412 16.15 -16.17 -10.04
C SER A 412 15.42 -14.82 -10.13
N TRP A 413 14.10 -14.89 -10.02
CA TRP A 413 13.11 -13.80 -10.02
C TRP A 413 11.85 -14.36 -9.33
N GLU A 414 10.96 -13.52 -8.78
CA GLU A 414 9.77 -14.01 -8.05
C GLU A 414 8.47 -13.58 -8.74
N VAL A 415 7.46 -14.47 -8.73
CA VAL A 415 6.08 -14.10 -9.02
C VAL A 415 5.54 -13.32 -7.82
N SER A 416 4.88 -12.19 -8.05
CA SER A 416 4.34 -11.33 -6.98
C SER A 416 2.85 -11.49 -6.76
N GLN A 417 2.11 -11.82 -7.81
CA GLN A 417 0.67 -12.02 -7.75
C GLN A 417 0.20 -12.86 -8.94
N ILE A 418 -0.70 -13.81 -8.69
CA ILE A 418 -1.51 -14.46 -9.73
C ILE A 418 -2.78 -13.61 -9.89
N LEU A 419 -3.08 -13.19 -11.11
CA LEU A 419 -4.20 -12.29 -11.38
C LEU A 419 -5.43 -13.09 -11.84
N GLU A 420 -5.30 -13.91 -12.88
CA GLU A 420 -6.42 -14.55 -13.55
C GLU A 420 -5.99 -15.83 -14.27
N TYR A 421 -6.94 -16.74 -14.51
CA TYR A 421 -6.77 -17.97 -15.28
C TYR A 421 -7.91 -18.08 -16.29
N ASP A 422 -7.56 -17.91 -17.56
CA ASP A 422 -8.46 -18.16 -18.68
C ASP A 422 -8.46 -19.66 -18.98
N GLU A 423 -9.59 -20.31 -18.67
CA GLU A 423 -9.82 -21.74 -18.90
C GLU A 423 -10.07 -22.09 -20.38
N GLU A 424 -10.54 -21.14 -21.19
CA GLU A 424 -10.80 -21.38 -22.62
C GLU A 424 -9.49 -21.34 -23.42
N ALA A 425 -8.56 -20.46 -23.02
CA ALA A 425 -7.23 -20.32 -23.62
C ALA A 425 -6.11 -21.08 -22.89
N ASP A 426 -6.40 -21.81 -21.79
CA ASP A 426 -5.42 -22.42 -20.87
C ASP A 426 -4.26 -21.46 -20.50
N THR A 427 -4.62 -20.20 -20.21
CA THR A 427 -3.67 -19.09 -20.08
C THR A 427 -3.76 -18.45 -18.71
N LEU A 428 -2.64 -18.47 -17.97
CA LEU A 428 -2.52 -17.87 -16.64
C LEU A 428 -1.87 -16.49 -16.70
N ILE A 429 -2.59 -15.47 -16.23
CA ILE A 429 -2.13 -14.08 -16.15
C ILE A 429 -1.55 -13.84 -14.75
N CYS A 430 -0.32 -13.35 -14.68
CA CYS A 430 0.37 -13.06 -13.42
C CYS A 430 1.29 -11.85 -13.53
N GLN A 431 1.59 -11.24 -12.38
CA GLN A 431 2.62 -10.22 -12.24
C GLN A 431 3.88 -10.83 -11.62
N TRP A 432 5.04 -10.40 -12.10
CA TRP A 432 6.34 -10.86 -11.61
C TRP A 432 7.29 -9.69 -11.38
N LEU A 433 8.21 -9.84 -10.43
CA LEU A 433 9.30 -8.90 -10.20
C LEU A 433 10.64 -9.54 -10.54
N LYS A 434 11.43 -8.80 -11.33
CA LYS A 434 12.80 -9.16 -11.69
C LYS A 434 13.70 -7.96 -11.50
N VAL A 435 14.54 -8.00 -10.46
CA VAL A 435 15.48 -6.93 -10.15
C VAL A 435 16.57 -6.84 -11.22
N VAL A 436 16.67 -5.68 -11.87
CA VAL A 436 17.72 -5.36 -12.85
C VAL A 436 18.67 -4.35 -12.24
N MET A 437 19.87 -4.80 -11.86
CA MET A 437 20.92 -3.90 -11.36
C MET A 437 21.44 -3.02 -12.50
N THR A 438 21.19 -1.72 -12.43
CA THR A 438 21.81 -0.73 -13.33
C THR A 438 22.83 0.10 -12.56
N SER A 439 24.05 0.19 -13.08
CA SER A 439 25.13 1.00 -12.53
C SER A 439 25.31 2.25 -13.40
N LYS A 440 25.23 3.43 -12.76
CA LYS A 440 25.64 4.71 -13.35
C LYS A 440 26.52 5.43 -12.34
N THR A 441 27.71 5.82 -12.76
CA THR A 441 28.60 6.69 -11.98
C THR A 441 28.17 8.15 -12.13
N LEU A 442 28.06 8.85 -11.00
CA LEU A 442 27.84 10.30 -10.93
C LEU A 442 29.05 10.97 -10.26
N GLY A 443 29.39 12.16 -10.74
CA GLY A 443 30.59 12.90 -10.34
C GLY A 443 30.42 13.74 -9.07
N HIS A 444 31.41 14.60 -8.82
CA HIS A 444 31.55 15.38 -7.59
C HIS A 444 30.47 16.47 -7.41
N THR A 445 29.34 16.07 -6.84
CA THR A 445 28.34 16.92 -6.17
C THR A 445 28.12 16.39 -4.75
N PRO A 446 27.64 17.19 -3.78
CA PRO A 446 27.31 16.69 -2.46
C PRO A 446 26.19 15.64 -2.56
N VAL A 447 26.55 14.36 -2.41
CA VAL A 447 25.59 13.26 -2.45
C VAL A 447 25.03 13.05 -1.05
N VAL A 448 23.74 13.33 -0.88
CA VAL A 448 23.00 12.80 0.26
C VAL A 448 22.38 11.46 -0.16
N PHE A 449 22.35 10.53 0.78
CA PHE A 449 21.68 9.24 0.62
C PHE A 449 20.59 9.19 1.69
N ILE A 450 19.31 9.37 1.31
CA ILE A 450 18.19 8.95 2.16
C ILE A 450 18.12 7.42 2.12
N THR A 451 19.09 6.84 2.81
CA THR A 451 19.06 5.46 3.25
C THR A 451 17.85 5.33 4.16
N THR A 452 16.77 4.80 3.60
CA THR A 452 15.59 4.35 4.33
C THR A 452 16.02 3.22 5.26
N ARG A 453 16.59 3.57 6.42
CA ARG A 453 16.87 2.60 7.47
C ARG A 453 15.56 1.98 7.87
N LYS A 454 15.52 0.66 7.87
CA LYS A 454 14.51 -0.07 8.63
C LYS A 454 15.13 -0.53 9.95
N TYR A 455 14.76 0.15 11.02
CA TYR A 455 14.94 -0.37 12.36
C TYR A 455 13.77 -1.27 12.72
N ASP A 456 14.05 -2.49 13.13
CA ASP A 456 13.13 -3.33 13.90
C ASP A 456 13.58 -3.39 15.37
N ILE A 457 13.60 -2.22 16.03
CA ILE A 457 13.17 -2.00 17.43
C ILE A 457 12.44 -0.64 17.44
N PRO A 458 11.29 -0.47 18.14
CA PRO A 458 10.30 0.50 17.68
C PRO A 458 10.66 1.98 17.97
N MET A 459 10.96 2.77 16.93
CA MET A 459 10.67 4.22 16.85
C MET A 459 10.43 4.64 15.39
N SER A 460 9.22 5.07 15.07
CA SER A 460 8.67 6.44 15.11
C SER A 460 9.06 7.34 13.92
N THR A 461 8.17 7.34 12.92
CA THR A 461 7.89 8.37 11.89
C THR A 461 8.75 8.45 10.62
N GLU A 462 8.31 7.73 9.58
CA GLU A 462 8.07 8.34 8.26
C GLU A 462 6.98 7.55 7.50
N HIS A 463 6.43 8.10 6.40
CA HIS A 463 5.36 7.44 5.63
C HIS A 463 5.91 6.30 4.76
N THR A 464 6.15 5.15 5.37
CA THR A 464 6.27 3.87 4.65
C THR A 464 5.63 2.79 5.52
N ILE A 465 4.72 2.01 4.95
CA ILE A 465 4.08 0.88 5.63
C ILE A 465 5.16 -0.17 5.87
N SER A 466 5.81 -0.11 7.04
CA SER A 466 6.97 -0.94 7.35
C SER A 466 6.59 -2.30 7.95
N ASN A 467 5.35 -2.75 7.73
CA ASN A 467 4.92 -4.04 8.23
C ASN A 467 5.76 -5.14 7.55
N PRO A 468 6.25 -6.17 8.27
CA PRO A 468 6.99 -7.27 7.62
C PRO A 468 6.14 -8.00 6.57
N TYR A 469 4.81 -7.87 6.64
CA TYR A 469 3.89 -8.35 5.61
C TYR A 469 3.98 -7.60 4.26
N CYS A 470 4.44 -6.34 4.25
CA CYS A 470 4.95 -5.72 3.03
C CYS A 470 6.37 -6.24 2.81
N THR A 471 6.57 -7.05 1.77
CA THR A 471 7.89 -7.34 1.21
C THR A 471 8.55 -6.01 0.81
N LEU A 472 9.49 -5.55 1.63
CA LEU A 472 10.05 -4.21 1.53
C LEU A 472 10.83 -4.06 0.23
N ILE A 473 10.36 -3.15 -0.60
CA ILE A 473 11.10 -2.62 -1.74
C ILE A 473 11.12 -1.10 -1.56
N ALA A 474 12.23 -0.57 -1.04
CA ALA A 474 12.46 0.86 -1.01
C ALA A 474 12.81 1.42 -2.40
N VAL A 475 13.35 0.57 -3.29
CA VAL A 475 13.79 0.90 -4.64
C VAL A 475 12.84 0.29 -5.68
N SER A 476 11.80 1.03 -6.06
CA SER A 476 10.89 0.65 -7.16
C SER A 476 10.77 1.77 -8.19
N ASP A 477 10.38 1.42 -9.42
CA ASP A 477 10.10 2.37 -10.51
C ASP A 477 8.74 3.10 -10.32
N GLN A 478 8.14 3.08 -9.12
CA GLN A 478 6.90 3.79 -8.84
C GLN A 478 7.13 5.31 -8.75
N PHE A 479 6.31 6.09 -9.46
CA PHE A 479 6.36 7.54 -9.39
C PHE A 479 5.72 8.05 -8.09
N VAL A 480 6.53 8.62 -7.21
CA VAL A 480 6.12 9.25 -5.96
C VAL A 480 6.81 10.61 -5.84
N LEU A 481 6.07 11.63 -5.37
CA LEU A 481 6.60 12.93 -4.99
C LEU A 481 6.37 13.12 -3.49
N ASP A 482 7.44 13.34 -2.74
CA ASP A 482 7.40 13.53 -1.29
C ASP A 482 8.39 14.64 -0.85
N TRP A 483 8.59 14.83 0.46
CA TRP A 483 9.53 15.79 1.05
C TRP A 483 10.94 15.66 0.49
N ASP A 484 11.39 14.44 0.22
CA ASP A 484 12.69 14.13 -0.38
C ASP A 484 12.86 14.78 -1.75
N SER A 485 11.80 14.77 -2.56
CA SER A 485 11.74 15.35 -3.90
C SER A 485 11.83 16.87 -3.84
N VAL A 486 11.34 17.48 -2.76
CA VAL A 486 11.49 18.92 -2.51
C VAL A 486 12.94 19.27 -2.14
N LEU A 487 13.62 18.46 -1.32
CA LEU A 487 15.04 18.63 -1.02
C LEU A 487 15.92 18.49 -2.27
N VAL A 488 15.63 17.51 -3.14
CA VAL A 488 16.30 17.36 -4.45
C VAL A 488 16.09 18.60 -5.32
N SER A 489 14.84 19.04 -5.47
CA SER A 489 14.49 20.10 -6.41
C SER A 489 14.83 21.52 -5.93
N SER A 490 14.87 21.76 -4.61
CA SER A 490 14.96 23.11 -4.03
C SER A 490 16.26 23.36 -3.29
N ASP A 491 16.80 22.33 -2.64
CA ASP A 491 17.92 22.42 -1.71
C ASP A 491 19.20 21.75 -2.26
N ASN A 492 19.15 21.22 -3.50
CA ASN A 492 20.24 20.50 -4.19
C ASN A 492 20.79 19.28 -3.42
N VAL A 493 19.92 18.63 -2.64
CA VAL A 493 20.22 17.44 -1.84
C VAL A 493 20.01 16.20 -2.70
N ILE A 494 21.01 15.35 -2.91
CA ILE A 494 20.78 14.07 -3.60
C ILE A 494 20.01 13.11 -2.67
N VAL A 495 19.28 12.15 -3.24
CA VAL A 495 18.48 11.17 -2.51
C VAL A 495 18.75 9.79 -3.11
N ALA A 496 18.98 8.79 -2.26
CA ALA A 496 19.31 7.44 -2.68
C ALA A 496 18.87 6.42 -1.62
N ARG A 497 17.93 5.57 -2.01
CA ARG A 497 17.33 4.50 -1.19
C ARG A 497 18.07 3.18 -1.46
N LEU A 498 18.08 2.25 -0.50
CA LEU A 498 18.81 0.98 -0.59
C LEU A 498 17.98 -0.18 -0.01
N ASP A 499 17.81 -1.23 -0.80
CA ASP A 499 17.29 -2.53 -0.35
C ASP A 499 18.45 -3.47 0.01
N GLY A 500 18.44 -4.00 1.24
CA GLY A 500 19.48 -4.87 1.81
C GLY A 500 18.94 -6.26 2.17
N SER A 501 19.63 -6.99 3.05
CA SER A 501 19.08 -8.23 3.61
C SER A 501 17.85 -7.94 4.47
N GLY A 502 16.85 -8.82 4.36
CA GLY A 502 15.48 -8.57 4.83
C GLY A 502 14.55 -7.90 3.82
N SER A 503 15.05 -7.31 2.72
CA SER A 503 14.19 -6.80 1.63
C SER A 503 13.54 -7.93 0.83
N GLY A 504 12.35 -7.65 0.29
CA GLY A 504 11.53 -8.60 -0.44
C GLY A 504 12.02 -8.92 -1.87
N PHE A 505 11.45 -9.97 -2.48
CA PHE A 505 11.63 -10.33 -3.90
C PHE A 505 13.08 -10.57 -4.40
N LEU A 506 14.06 -10.61 -3.49
CA LEU A 506 15.48 -10.89 -3.77
C LEU A 506 15.87 -12.37 -3.61
N GLY A 507 14.90 -13.23 -3.31
CA GLY A 507 15.08 -14.64 -2.95
C GLY A 507 15.11 -14.85 -1.43
N GLN A 508 14.54 -15.98 -0.99
CA GLN A 508 14.35 -16.31 0.43
C GLN A 508 15.63 -16.33 1.28
N ARG A 509 16.82 -16.45 0.69
CA ARG A 509 18.06 -16.37 1.47
C ARG A 509 18.27 -14.96 2.02
N VAL A 510 18.19 -13.96 1.14
CA VAL A 510 18.37 -12.53 1.48
C VAL A 510 17.31 -12.10 2.50
N LEU A 511 16.07 -12.53 2.27
CA LEU A 511 14.92 -12.27 3.13
C LEU A 511 15.07 -12.83 4.55
N HIS A 512 15.67 -14.02 4.71
CA HIS A 512 15.79 -14.69 6.01
C HIS A 512 17.11 -14.43 6.75
N GLU A 513 18.03 -13.64 6.21
CA GLU A 513 19.29 -13.30 6.92
C GLU A 513 19.03 -12.47 8.21
N VAL A 514 17.90 -11.75 8.28
CA VAL A 514 17.44 -11.01 9.47
C VAL A 514 16.77 -11.89 10.54
N TYR A 515 16.52 -13.17 10.26
CA TYR A 515 15.74 -14.02 11.16
C TYR A 515 16.44 -14.22 12.52
N GLN A 516 15.74 -13.87 13.60
CA GLN A 516 16.27 -13.78 14.98
C GLN A 516 17.47 -12.82 15.14
N ARG A 517 17.66 -11.90 14.18
CA ARG A 517 18.82 -11.00 14.07
C ARG A 517 18.42 -9.58 13.66
N LEU A 518 17.15 -9.22 13.84
CA LEU A 518 16.58 -7.92 13.49
C LEU A 518 17.42 -6.77 14.06
N GLY A 519 17.69 -5.76 13.23
CA GLY A 519 18.52 -4.61 13.57
C GLY A 519 20.02 -4.90 13.64
N THR A 520 20.53 -5.97 13.01
CA THR A 520 21.97 -6.29 13.01
C THR A 520 22.56 -6.45 11.60
N VAL A 521 22.00 -7.32 10.76
CA VAL A 521 22.52 -7.54 9.39
C VAL A 521 22.09 -6.41 8.47
N GLU A 522 20.89 -5.87 8.67
CA GLU A 522 20.36 -4.69 7.99
C GLU A 522 21.24 -3.48 8.30
N VAL A 523 21.67 -3.34 9.56
CA VAL A 523 22.60 -2.29 10.00
C VAL A 523 23.98 -2.51 9.40
N GLN A 524 24.43 -3.75 9.20
CA GLN A 524 25.69 -4.06 8.53
C GLN A 524 25.65 -3.78 7.03
N ASP A 525 24.58 -4.13 6.32
CA ASP A 525 24.40 -3.83 4.89
C ASP A 525 24.29 -2.33 4.64
N GLN A 526 23.54 -1.64 5.51
CA GLN A 526 23.51 -0.18 5.49
C GLN A 526 24.91 0.35 5.78
N ILE A 527 25.61 -0.01 6.87
CA ILE A 527 26.99 0.44 7.16
C ILE A 527 27.97 0.12 6.02
N ALA A 528 27.83 -0.99 5.30
CA ALA A 528 28.65 -1.35 4.15
C ALA A 528 28.38 -0.46 2.92
N ALA A 529 27.15 0.04 2.76
CA ALA A 529 26.82 1.12 1.83
C ALA A 529 27.11 2.53 2.39
N VAL A 530 27.24 2.64 3.71
CA VAL A 530 27.29 3.86 4.54
C VAL A 530 28.67 3.99 5.20
N GLU A 531 29.72 3.75 4.40
CA GLU A 531 31.03 4.40 4.63
C GLU A 531 30.94 5.95 4.46
N TYR A 532 29.72 6.46 4.18
CA TYR A 532 29.23 7.83 4.42
C TYR A 532 27.77 7.81 4.95
N LEU A 533 27.43 8.68 5.93
CA LEU A 533 26.36 8.53 6.97
C LEU A 533 24.85 8.58 6.54
N SER A 534 23.92 8.27 7.47
CA SER A 534 22.56 7.71 7.23
C SER A 534 21.56 7.82 8.43
N HIS A 535 20.21 7.89 8.22
CA HIS A 535 19.11 7.52 9.19
C HIS A 535 17.67 7.46 8.56
N GLY A 536 16.67 6.84 9.25
CA GLY A 536 15.21 6.75 8.91
C GLY A 536 14.37 5.84 9.88
N TYR A 537 13.01 5.87 9.87
CA TYR A 537 12.11 5.36 10.96
C TYR A 537 10.76 4.65 10.57
N SER A 538 9.95 4.14 11.54
CA SER A 538 8.63 3.46 11.31
C SER A 538 7.49 3.57 12.39
N THR A 539 6.63 2.53 12.61
CA THR A 539 5.24 2.60 13.15
C THR A 539 5.06 2.06 14.60
N VAL A 540 4.69 2.90 15.59
CA VAL A 540 5.08 2.65 17.01
C VAL A 540 4.17 3.29 18.08
N HIS A 541 3.91 2.60 19.21
CA HIS A 541 3.32 3.24 20.42
C HIS A 541 4.28 4.22 21.10
N PHE A 542 3.76 5.35 21.59
CA PHE A 542 4.53 6.35 22.36
C PHE A 542 5.33 5.79 23.56
N GLN A 543 4.93 4.65 24.14
CA GLN A 543 5.69 3.96 25.19
C GLN A 543 7.15 3.71 24.82
N HIS A 544 7.45 3.40 23.55
CA HIS A 544 8.81 3.09 23.12
C HIS A 544 9.69 4.34 23.06
N SER A 545 9.15 5.45 22.50
CA SER A 545 9.81 6.75 22.52
C SER A 545 10.08 7.23 23.95
N ALA A 546 9.13 7.04 24.87
CA ALA A 546 9.30 7.38 26.28
C ALA A 546 10.41 6.58 26.97
N GLU A 547 10.51 5.26 26.71
CA GLU A 547 11.56 4.42 27.28
C GLU A 547 12.93 4.72 26.65
N LEU A 548 13.03 5.05 25.36
CA LEU A 548 14.29 5.55 24.78
C LEU A 548 14.71 6.88 25.39
N VAL A 549 13.79 7.86 25.49
CA VAL A 549 14.08 9.18 26.08
C VAL A 549 14.64 9.04 27.50
N LYS A 550 14.09 8.12 28.30
CA LYS A 550 14.61 7.74 29.61
C LYS A 550 16.03 7.16 29.53
N LEU A 551 16.32 6.25 28.60
CA LEU A 551 17.67 5.68 28.40
C LEU A 551 18.70 6.72 27.91
N LEU A 552 18.31 7.61 26.99
CA LEU A 552 19.15 8.72 26.51
C LEU A 552 19.46 9.71 27.64
N SER A 553 18.46 10.02 28.47
CA SER A 553 18.62 10.88 29.65
C SER A 553 19.56 10.26 30.68
N ILE A 554 19.43 8.96 30.96
CA ILE A 554 20.37 8.21 31.83
C ILE A 554 21.80 8.20 31.24
N SER A 555 21.91 8.16 29.92
CA SER A 555 23.19 8.15 29.19
C SER A 555 23.76 9.55 28.92
N ASN A 556 23.09 10.61 29.37
CA ASN A 556 23.45 12.02 29.14
C ASN A 556 23.65 12.37 27.64
N VAL A 557 22.80 11.83 26.77
CA VAL A 557 22.78 12.11 25.33
C VAL A 557 21.73 13.17 25.01
N ASN A 558 22.13 14.23 24.31
CA ASN A 558 21.20 15.28 23.86
C ASN A 558 20.23 14.73 22.80
N TYR A 559 18.95 15.10 22.92
CA TYR A 559 17.91 14.75 21.96
C TYR A 559 16.88 15.88 21.85
N THR A 560 16.18 15.93 20.72
CA THR A 560 15.00 16.78 20.50
C THR A 560 13.79 15.89 20.34
N LEU A 561 12.65 16.24 20.95
CA LEU A 561 11.41 15.49 20.85
C LEU A 561 10.27 16.41 20.38
N GLN A 562 9.62 16.02 19.29
CA GLN A 562 8.40 16.62 18.79
C GLN A 562 7.23 15.67 19.04
N ILE A 563 6.13 16.18 19.60
CA ILE A 563 4.93 15.39 19.93
C ILE A 563 3.76 15.99 19.17
N PHE A 564 2.93 15.13 18.59
CA PHE A 564 1.63 15.48 18.01
C PHE A 564 0.53 14.90 18.93
N PRO A 565 -0.05 15.70 19.84
CA PRO A 565 -1.00 15.18 20.82
C PRO A 565 -2.25 14.63 20.16
N ASP A 566 -2.69 13.45 20.59
CA ASP A 566 -3.93 12.77 20.19
C ASP A 566 -4.08 12.42 18.70
N GLU A 567 -3.03 12.58 17.88
CA GLU A 567 -2.97 11.97 16.54
C GLU A 567 -2.75 10.46 16.65
N GLY A 568 -3.25 9.71 15.66
CA GLY A 568 -3.00 8.28 15.52
C GLY A 568 -1.61 7.99 14.96
N HIS A 569 -1.34 6.72 14.63
CA HIS A 569 -0.11 6.38 13.91
C HIS A 569 -0.05 7.07 12.52
N ASN A 570 -1.17 7.07 11.80
CA ASN A 570 -1.38 7.97 10.67
C ASN A 570 -1.76 9.36 11.21
N ILE A 571 -1.03 10.39 10.79
CA ILE A 571 -1.41 11.79 11.08
C ILE A 571 -2.50 12.18 10.09
N TYR A 572 -3.74 12.36 10.55
CA TYR A 572 -4.89 12.66 9.68
C TYR A 572 -5.12 14.15 9.49
N SER A 573 -4.72 14.97 10.48
CA SER A 573 -4.85 16.42 10.38
C SER A 573 -3.88 17.00 9.34
N VAL A 574 -4.43 17.60 8.29
CA VAL A 574 -3.65 18.33 7.25
C VAL A 574 -2.74 19.41 7.86
N LYS A 575 -3.14 20.00 9.00
CA LYS A 575 -2.30 20.96 9.74
C LYS A 575 -1.10 20.27 10.37
N SER A 576 -1.32 19.12 11.01
CA SER A 576 -0.29 18.31 11.66
C SER A 576 0.68 17.72 10.63
N GLN A 577 0.17 17.20 9.50
CA GLN A 577 0.97 16.75 8.35
C GLN A 577 1.87 17.86 7.80
N ARG A 578 1.30 19.03 7.48
CA ARG A 578 2.07 20.19 7.01
C ARG A 578 3.11 20.64 8.04
N TYR A 579 2.79 20.58 9.33
CA TYR A 579 3.73 20.93 10.39
C TYR A 579 4.86 19.90 10.52
N LEU A 580 4.58 18.60 10.43
CA LEU A 580 5.59 17.54 10.37
C LEU A 580 6.53 17.76 9.18
N LEU A 581 5.98 17.86 7.97
CA LEU A 581 6.74 18.09 6.74
C LEU A 581 7.63 19.33 6.86
N ASN A 582 7.10 20.45 7.32
CA ASN A 582 7.89 21.66 7.56
C ASN A 582 8.99 21.45 8.62
N SER A 583 8.73 20.67 9.67
CA SER A 583 9.69 20.40 10.75
C SER A 583 10.84 19.51 10.25
N VAL A 584 10.54 18.43 9.52
CA VAL A 584 11.52 17.54 8.88
C VAL A 584 12.38 18.31 7.88
N MET A 585 11.76 19.11 7.00
CA MET A 585 12.47 19.94 6.02
C MET A 585 13.36 21.00 6.69
N THR A 586 12.91 21.58 7.81
CA THR A 586 13.72 22.57 8.57
C THR A 586 14.89 21.89 9.26
N PHE A 587 14.67 20.75 9.91
CA PHE A 587 15.74 19.96 10.54
C PHE A 587 16.84 19.56 9.55
N PHE A 588 16.48 19.05 8.36
CA PHE A 588 17.46 18.73 7.34
C PHE A 588 18.18 19.98 6.81
N ARG A 589 17.47 21.09 6.57
CA ARG A 589 18.09 22.35 6.16
C ARG A 589 19.09 22.87 7.19
N GLU A 590 18.73 22.87 8.48
CA GLU A 590 19.63 23.26 9.57
C GLU A 590 20.86 22.35 9.65
N CYS A 591 20.69 21.03 9.49
CA CYS A 591 21.81 20.09 9.40
C CYS A 591 22.72 20.30 8.18
N PHE A 592 22.20 20.82 7.06
CA PHE A 592 22.96 21.09 5.83
C PHE A 592 23.49 22.53 5.73
N LEU A 593 23.09 23.44 6.63
CA LEU A 593 23.71 24.75 6.79
C LEU A 593 25.09 24.59 7.45
N VAL A 594 26.08 24.26 6.63
CA VAL A 594 27.50 24.37 7.01
C VAL A 594 27.77 25.83 7.39
N GLU A 595 28.02 26.09 8.67
CA GLU A 595 28.62 27.34 9.10
C GLU A 595 29.93 27.52 8.33
N ILE A 596 29.97 28.49 7.42
CA ILE A 596 31.22 28.90 6.79
C ILE A 596 32.09 29.42 7.94
N PRO A 597 33.24 28.78 8.26
CA PRO A 597 34.07 29.26 9.34
C PRO A 597 34.52 30.67 8.97
N VAL A 598 34.07 31.65 9.76
CA VAL A 598 34.49 33.04 9.60
C VAL A 598 35.99 33.05 9.79
N ALA A 599 36.73 33.28 8.71
CA ALA A 599 38.17 33.36 8.76
C ALA A 599 38.54 34.50 9.72
N HIS A 600 39.04 34.14 10.90
CA HIS A 600 39.69 35.11 11.77
C HIS A 600 40.83 35.73 10.96
N PRO A 601 40.90 37.07 10.82
CA PRO A 601 42.02 37.69 10.16
C PRO A 601 43.27 37.35 10.97
N VAL A 602 44.15 36.54 10.38
CA VAL A 602 45.49 36.31 10.90
C VAL A 602 46.19 37.68 10.87
N SER A 603 46.59 38.17 12.04
CA SER A 603 47.49 39.30 12.12
C SER A 603 48.81 38.91 11.49
N GLU A 604 49.29 39.72 10.53
CA GLU A 604 50.71 39.73 10.17
C GLU A 604 51.48 40.24 11.40
N ASP A 605 51.93 39.33 12.26
CA ASP A 605 53.11 39.38 13.15
C ASP A 605 52.99 38.29 14.24
N ASP A 606 53.56 37.10 13.97
CA ASP A 606 54.38 36.24 14.87
C ASP A 606 54.64 34.83 14.24
#